data_AF-A0A6B2UYL9-F1
#
_entry.id   AF-A0A6B2UYL9-F1
#
_cell.length_a   1.000
_cell.length_b   1.000
_cell.length_c   1.000
_cell.angle_alpha   90.00
_cell.angle_beta   90.00
_cell.angle_gamma   90.00
#
_symmetry.space_group_name_H-M   'P 1'
#
loop_
_entity.id
_entity.type
_entity.pdbx_description
1 polymer ?
#
loop_
_entity_poly.entity_id
_entity_poly.type
_entity_poly.pdbx_seq_one_letter_code
_entity_poly.pdbx_strand_id
1 'polypeptide(L)'
;MDRDEELLRGRVYGEDHDHPRPGPKPGRVYVELVGGPLDGLLLDVTGWTPAETDAGVALPTELGRYGAGGRATYGPRPGDPRRFDWNGDTP
;
A
#
# COMPACT_ATOMS: atom_id res chain seq x y z
N MET A 1 -13.70 -10.87 14.83
CA MET A 1 -13.49 -11.46 13.50
C MET A 1 -12.59 -10.47 12.80
N ASP A 2 -11.29 -10.54 13.06
CA ASP A 2 -10.32 -9.47 12.72
C ASP A 2 -8.95 -10.09 12.35
N ARG A 3 -8.96 -11.35 11.87
CA ARG A 3 -7.73 -12.12 11.61
C ARG A 3 -7.02 -11.64 10.33
N ASP A 4 -7.72 -10.92 9.46
CA ASP A 4 -7.22 -10.49 8.15
C ASP A 4 -6.35 -9.22 8.22
N GLU A 5 -6.60 -8.31 9.16
CA GLU A 5 -5.80 -7.07 9.36
C GLU A 5 -4.40 -7.37 9.92
N GLU A 6 -4.29 -8.33 10.85
CA GLU A 6 -2.98 -8.77 11.38
C GLU A 6 -2.14 -9.49 10.31
N LEU A 7 -2.76 -10.11 9.32
CA LEU A 7 -2.05 -10.80 8.24
C LEU A 7 -1.39 -9.83 7.27
N LEU A 8 -1.96 -8.65 7.04
CA LEU A 8 -1.48 -7.70 6.04
C LEU A 8 -0.28 -6.86 6.53
N ARG A 9 -0.11 -6.71 7.85
CA ARG A 9 0.96 -5.89 8.43
C ARG A 9 2.36 -6.40 8.06
N GLY A 10 3.15 -5.53 7.43
CA GLY A 10 4.54 -5.80 7.07
C GLY A 10 4.73 -6.64 5.80
N ARG A 11 3.67 -6.89 5.03
CA ARG A 11 3.76 -7.50 3.70
C ARG A 11 3.90 -6.46 2.62
N VAL A 12 4.62 -6.79 1.55
CA VAL A 12 4.76 -5.91 0.39
C VAL A 12 3.55 -6.09 -0.55
N TYR A 13 2.86 -4.99 -0.85
CA TYR A 13 1.75 -4.96 -1.80
C TYR A 13 2.22 -5.39 -3.19
N GLY A 14 1.51 -6.34 -3.80
CA GLY A 14 1.83 -6.90 -5.12
C GLY A 14 2.87 -8.04 -5.11
N GLU A 15 3.41 -8.42 -3.93
CA GLU A 15 4.21 -9.64 -3.81
C GLU A 15 3.28 -10.86 -3.66
N ASP A 16 3.53 -11.91 -4.45
CA ASP A 16 2.70 -13.11 -4.49
C ASP A 16 2.60 -13.75 -3.10
N HIS A 17 1.38 -14.14 -2.70
CA HIS A 17 1.10 -14.68 -1.37
C HIS A 17 1.79 -16.02 -1.10
N ASP A 18 2.19 -16.76 -2.15
CA ASP A 18 2.95 -18.01 -2.05
C ASP A 18 4.46 -17.76 -1.94
N HIS A 19 4.92 -16.51 -2.09
CA HIS A 19 6.34 -16.20 -2.06
C HIS A 19 6.90 -16.43 -0.64
N PRO A 20 7.90 -17.30 -0.44
CA PRO A 20 8.37 -17.71 0.89
C PRO A 20 9.11 -16.60 1.66
N ARG A 21 9.30 -15.42 1.05
CA ARG A 21 9.90 -14.23 1.68
C ARG A 21 9.14 -12.97 1.24
N PRO A 22 7.90 -12.75 1.70
CA PRO A 22 7.08 -11.59 1.30
C PRO A 22 7.45 -10.31 2.08
N GLY A 23 8.60 -10.32 2.76
CA GLY A 23 9.06 -9.24 3.63
C GLY A 23 9.97 -8.25 2.91
N PRO A 24 10.18 -7.06 3.49
CA PRO A 24 10.96 -5.99 2.89
C PRO A 24 12.39 -6.44 2.58
N LYS A 25 12.74 -6.40 1.28
CA LYS A 25 14.09 -6.68 0.78
C LYS A 25 15.05 -5.53 1.15
N PRO A 26 16.28 -5.82 1.63
CA PRO A 26 17.27 -4.79 1.91
C PRO A 26 17.67 -4.04 0.63
N GLY A 27 17.85 -2.72 0.72
CA GLY A 27 18.18 -1.85 -0.41
C GLY A 27 16.97 -1.32 -1.20
N ARG A 28 15.76 -1.64 -0.75
CA ARG A 28 14.51 -1.12 -1.31
C ARG A 28 13.87 -0.10 -0.38
N VAL A 29 13.11 0.84 -0.96
CA VAL A 29 12.36 1.86 -0.24
C VAL A 29 10.90 1.44 -0.22
N TYR A 30 10.34 1.35 0.97
CA TYR A 30 8.94 1.00 1.17
C TYR A 30 8.21 2.13 1.89
N VAL A 31 6.94 2.32 1.53
CA VAL A 31 6.01 3.19 2.25
C VAL A 31 4.89 2.38 2.88
N GLU A 32 4.50 2.71 4.09
CA GLU A 32 3.40 2.08 4.80
C GLU A 32 2.07 2.73 4.38
N LEU A 33 1.11 1.91 3.96
CA LEU A 33 -0.25 2.33 3.63
C LEU A 33 -1.08 2.42 4.91
N VAL A 34 -1.74 3.55 5.13
CA VAL A 34 -2.46 3.86 6.38
C VAL A 34 -3.90 4.30 6.11
N GLY A 35 -4.84 3.81 6.91
CA GLY A 35 -6.20 4.34 7.00
C GLY A 35 -7.19 3.88 5.93
N GLY A 36 -6.85 2.88 5.12
CA GLY A 36 -7.71 2.36 4.04
C GLY A 36 -7.80 0.83 4.03
N PRO A 37 -8.40 0.23 2.98
CA PRO A 37 -8.58 -1.22 2.88
C PRO A 37 -7.26 -2.01 2.81
N LEU A 38 -6.15 -1.34 2.50
CA LEU A 38 -4.79 -1.89 2.47
C LEU A 38 -3.94 -1.41 3.66
N ASP A 39 -4.56 -0.99 4.78
CA ASP A 39 -3.83 -0.55 5.98
C ASP A 39 -2.82 -1.60 6.46
N GLY A 40 -1.61 -1.13 6.77
CA GLY A 40 -0.51 -1.96 7.27
C GLY A 40 0.34 -2.63 6.20
N LEU A 41 -0.04 -2.56 4.92
CA LEU A 41 0.79 -3.03 3.81
C LEU A 41 1.93 -2.05 3.50
N LEU A 42 3.03 -2.61 3.00
CA LEU A 42 4.18 -1.87 2.51
C LEU A 42 4.13 -1.80 0.99
N LEU A 43 4.16 -0.60 0.41
CA LEU A 43 4.31 -0.42 -1.03
C LEU A 43 5.78 -0.22 -1.38
N ASP A 44 6.29 -1.02 -2.32
CA ASP A 44 7.64 -0.84 -2.86
C ASP A 44 7.66 0.38 -3.79
N VAL A 45 8.28 1.46 -3.32
CA VAL A 45 8.51 2.70 -4.08
C VAL A 45 9.96 2.80 -4.54
N THR A 46 10.68 1.69 -4.54
CA THR A 46 12.08 1.65 -5.00
C THR A 46 12.16 2.14 -6.45
N GLY A 47 12.85 3.26 -6.65
CA GLY A 47 13.02 3.87 -7.96
C GLY A 47 11.95 4.89 -8.34
N TRP A 48 10.98 5.16 -7.46
CA TRP A 48 10.03 6.25 -7.67
C TRP A 48 10.72 7.59 -7.53
N THR A 49 10.33 8.52 -8.38
CA THR A 49 10.75 9.91 -8.27
C THR A 49 9.97 10.61 -7.16
N PRO A 50 10.51 11.73 -6.61
CA PRO A 50 9.79 12.53 -5.64
C PRO A 50 8.42 13.00 -6.16
N ALA A 51 8.28 13.26 -7.46
CA ALA A 51 7.02 13.67 -8.08
C ALA A 51 6.00 12.53 -8.13
N GLU A 52 6.41 11.29 -8.41
CA GLU A 52 5.52 10.12 -8.35
C GLU A 52 5.09 9.81 -6.92
N THR A 53 6.00 10.02 -5.96
CA THR A 53 5.69 9.87 -4.54
C THR A 53 4.73 10.97 -4.08
N ASP A 54 4.93 12.20 -4.55
CA ASP A 54 4.09 13.37 -4.23
C ASP A 54 2.67 13.25 -4.80
N ALA A 55 2.56 12.74 -6.04
CA ALA A 55 1.28 12.52 -6.71
C ALA A 55 0.42 11.43 -6.04
N GLY A 56 1.05 10.52 -5.27
CA GLY A 56 0.38 9.37 -4.69
C GLY A 56 0.14 8.25 -5.70
N VAL A 57 -0.65 7.25 -5.30
CA VAL A 57 -0.84 6.01 -6.04
C VAL A 57 -2.26 5.49 -5.93
N ALA A 58 -2.80 4.96 -7.02
CA ALA A 58 -4.06 4.23 -7.04
C ALA A 58 -3.79 2.72 -7.13
N LEU A 59 -3.97 2.00 -6.03
CA LEU A 59 -3.70 0.58 -5.93
C LEU A 59 -4.98 -0.22 -6.19
N PRO A 60 -5.01 -1.11 -7.21
CA PRO A 60 -6.17 -1.98 -7.43
C PRO A 60 -6.39 -2.90 -6.24
N THR A 61 -7.61 -2.92 -5.71
CA THR A 61 -7.95 -3.77 -4.57
C THR A 61 -9.42 -4.13 -4.59
N GLU A 62 -9.68 -5.42 -4.42
CA GLU A 62 -11.03 -5.96 -4.29
C GLU A 62 -11.62 -5.72 -2.89
N LEU A 63 -10.78 -5.28 -1.94
CA LEU A 63 -11.17 -4.92 -0.57
C LEU A 63 -11.73 -3.48 -0.48
N GLY A 64 -11.59 -2.69 -1.54
CA GLY A 64 -12.11 -1.32 -1.59
C GLY A 64 -13.62 -1.25 -1.80
N ARG A 65 -14.19 -0.04 -1.69
CA ARG A 65 -15.64 0.21 -1.81
C ARG A 65 -16.28 -0.32 -3.10
N TYR A 66 -15.52 -0.35 -4.19
CA TYR A 66 -16.00 -0.79 -5.51
C TYR A 66 -15.77 -2.28 -5.80
N GLY A 67 -15.18 -3.05 -4.87
CA GLY A 67 -14.97 -4.49 -5.05
C GLY A 67 -14.03 -4.83 -6.21
N ALA A 68 -14.27 -5.95 -6.89
CA ALA A 68 -13.47 -6.43 -8.03
C ALA A 68 -13.45 -5.43 -9.20
N GLY A 69 -12.47 -4.53 -9.20
CA GLY A 69 -12.33 -3.44 -10.16
C GLY A 69 -11.99 -2.10 -9.52
N GLY A 70 -12.25 -1.95 -8.21
CA GLY A 70 -11.93 -0.76 -7.45
C GLY A 70 -10.43 -0.54 -7.26
N ARG A 71 -10.06 0.73 -7.09
CA ARG A 71 -8.72 1.12 -6.67
C ARG A 71 -8.82 1.95 -5.40
N ALA A 72 -7.92 1.72 -4.45
CA ALA A 72 -7.75 2.57 -3.29
C ALA A 72 -6.61 3.56 -3.58
N THR A 73 -6.91 4.85 -3.48
CA THR A 73 -5.94 5.92 -3.69
C THR A 73 -5.26 6.27 -2.37
N TYR A 74 -3.93 6.35 -2.40
CA TYR A 74 -3.10 6.70 -1.26
C TYR A 74 -2.18 7.85 -1.65
N GLY A 75 -2.08 8.86 -0.78
CA GLY A 75 -1.23 10.02 -0.98
C GLY A 75 -0.14 10.11 0.09
N PRO A 76 0.98 10.78 -0.19
CA PRO A 76 2.04 10.98 0.79
C PRO A 76 1.52 11.74 2.01
N ARG A 77 1.92 11.31 3.21
CA ARG A 77 1.55 11.99 4.45
C ARG A 77 2.38 13.26 4.63
N PRO A 78 1.75 14.42 4.90
CA PRO A 78 2.47 15.63 5.28
C PRO A 78 3.33 15.38 6.53
N GLY A 79 4.65 15.46 6.39
CA GLY A 79 5.60 15.26 7.48
C GLY A 79 6.16 13.84 7.64
N ASP A 80 5.66 12.85 6.88
CA ASP A 80 6.21 11.48 6.88
C ASP A 80 6.18 10.87 5.46
N PRO A 81 7.25 11.03 4.66
CA PRO A 81 7.30 10.52 3.28
C PRO A 81 7.36 8.99 3.22
N ARG A 82 7.48 8.30 4.36
CA ARG A 82 7.42 6.84 4.44
C ARG A 82 6.00 6.32 4.69
N ARG A 83 5.02 7.22 4.80
CA ARG A 83 3.62 6.86 5.05
C ARG A 83 2.72 7.46 4.01
N PHE A 84 1.82 6.63 3.54
CA PHE A 84 0.86 6.95 2.51
C PHE A 84 -0.52 6.83 3.13
N ASP A 85 -1.19 7.97 3.34
CA ASP A 85 -2.52 8.01 3.93
C ASP A 85 -3.57 7.80 2.82
N TRP A 86 -4.59 7.01 3.14
CA TRP A 86 -5.70 6.73 2.24
C TRP A 86 -6.50 8.01 1.96
N ASN A 87 -6.65 8.33 0.67
CA ASN A 87 -7.38 9.53 0.22
C ASN A 87 -8.77 9.21 -0.33
N GLY A 88 -9.07 7.93 -0.60
CA GLY A 88 -10.36 7.50 -1.10
C GLY A 88 -10.30 6.26 -1.97
N ASP A 89 -11.47 5.80 -2.39
CA ASP A 89 -11.63 4.74 -3.38
C ASP A 89 -12.10 5.34 -4.70
N THR A 90 -11.61 4.79 -5.81
CA THR A 90 -12.02 5.14 -7.17
C THR A 90 -12.51 3.89 -7.91
N PRO A 91 -13.56 4.02 -8.74
CA PRO A 91 -14.06 2.92 -9.57
C PRO A 91 -13.14 2.60 -10.76
#